data_AF-A0A5E4DAV4-F1
#
_entry.id   AF-A0A5E4DAV4-F1
#
_cell.length_a   1.000
_cell.length_b   1.000
_cell.length_c   1.000
_cell.angle_alpha   90.00
_cell.angle_beta   90.00
_cell.angle_gamma   90.00
#
_symmetry.space_group_name_H-M   'P 1'
#
loop_
_entity.id
_entity.type
_entity.pdbx_description
1 polymer ?
#
loop_
_entity_poly.entity_id
_entity_poly.type
_entity_poly.pdbx_seq_one_letter_code
_entity_poly.pdbx_strand_id
1 'polypeptide(L)'
;EWVEKRKGVVPIYCKKLQIGGFYLKLSKFLRTLPLYYVQELEVNAQQWTREIMEHFCFCLIEMRNLRVLHLSDLSPQVFTSHS
;
A
#
# COMPACT_ATOMS: atom_id res chain seq x y z
N GLU A 1 25.16 14.12 -10.41
CA GLU A 1 24.37 13.08 -11.11
C GLU A 1 23.07 13.71 -11.60
N TRP A 2 22.87 13.76 -12.91
CA TRP A 2 21.69 14.36 -13.53
C TRP A 2 20.63 13.27 -13.73
N VAL A 3 19.58 13.27 -12.89
CA VAL A 3 18.44 12.38 -13.08
C VAL A 3 17.54 12.95 -14.17
N GLU A 4 17.51 12.28 -15.30
CA GLU A 4 16.56 12.49 -16.39
C GLU A 4 15.13 12.47 -15.83
N LYS A 5 14.50 13.65 -15.71
CA LYS A 5 13.08 13.77 -15.37
C LYS A 5 12.27 13.17 -16.51
N ARG A 6 11.75 11.95 -16.31
CA ARG A 6 10.74 11.37 -17.21
C ARG A 6 9.56 12.34 -17.33
N LYS A 7 9.38 12.93 -18.51
CA LYS A 7 8.23 13.79 -18.84
C LYS A 7 6.94 12.99 -18.62
N GLY A 8 6.06 13.48 -17.75
CA GLY A 8 4.73 12.90 -17.51
C GLY A 8 4.53 12.15 -16.19
N VAL A 9 5.59 11.92 -15.41
CA VAL A 9 5.47 11.34 -14.06
C VAL A 9 5.87 12.42 -13.06
N VAL A 10 4.90 13.01 -12.37
CA VAL A 10 5.21 13.86 -11.21
C VAL A 10 5.76 12.93 -10.14
N PRO A 11 7.03 13.05 -9.73
CA PRO A 11 7.56 12.25 -8.65
C PRO A 11 6.85 12.71 -7.36
N ILE A 12 5.87 11.93 -6.92
CA ILE A 12 5.19 12.19 -5.67
C ILE A 12 6.12 11.72 -4.54
N TYR A 13 6.77 12.67 -3.87
CA TYR A 13 7.53 12.43 -2.64
C TYR A 13 6.56 12.41 -1.46
N CYS A 14 5.80 11.32 -1.34
CA CYS A 14 4.86 11.14 -0.25
C CYS A 14 5.54 10.35 0.87
N LYS A 15 5.88 11.01 1.99
CA LYS A 15 6.43 10.33 3.16
C LYS A 15 5.36 9.53 3.90
N LYS A 16 4.17 10.11 4.06
CA LYS A 16 3.01 9.50 4.73
C LYS A 16 1.84 9.40 3.76
N LEU A 17 1.44 8.18 3.44
CA LEU A 17 0.34 7.87 2.55
C LEU A 17 -0.82 7.29 3.36
N GLN A 18 -1.99 7.94 3.29
CA GLN A 18 -3.21 7.46 3.91
C GLN A 18 -4.20 7.07 2.82
N ILE A 19 -4.77 5.87 2.92
CA ILE A 19 -5.64 5.32 1.90
C ILE A 19 -6.87 4.73 2.56
N GLY A 20 -8.05 5.18 2.14
CA GLY A 20 -9.33 4.66 2.62
C GLY A 20 -10.19 4.11 1.47
N GLY A 21 -10.95 3.05 1.74
CA GLY A 21 -11.97 2.52 0.81
C GLY A 21 -11.76 1.06 0.39
N PHE A 22 -12.30 0.70 -0.78
CA PHE A 22 -12.26 -0.68 -1.29
C PHE A 22 -10.87 -1.07 -1.80
N TYR A 23 -10.25 -2.08 -1.19
CA TYR A 23 -8.89 -2.54 -1.51
C TYR A 23 -8.62 -2.71 -3.02
N LEU A 24 -9.54 -3.28 -3.79
CA LEU A 24 -9.38 -3.49 -5.23
C LEU A 24 -9.12 -2.19 -6.02
N LYS A 25 -9.69 -1.07 -5.58
CA LYS A 25 -9.42 0.25 -6.17
C LYS A 25 -8.08 0.80 -5.67
N LEU A 26 -7.75 0.53 -4.41
CA LEU A 26 -6.52 0.99 -3.77
C LEU A 26 -5.28 0.32 -4.35
N SER A 27 -5.32 -0.99 -4.60
CA SER A 27 -4.19 -1.74 -5.15
C SER A 27 -3.79 -1.26 -6.55
N LYS A 28 -4.78 -0.93 -7.40
CA LYS A 28 -4.54 -0.31 -8.71
C LYS A 28 -3.88 1.07 -8.56
N PHE A 29 -4.37 1.88 -7.64
CA PHE A 29 -3.82 3.21 -7.37
C PHE A 29 -2.39 3.14 -6.82
N LEU A 30 -2.12 2.23 -5.87
CA LEU A 30 -0.80 2.00 -5.29
C LEU A 30 0.24 1.65 -6.37
N ARG A 31 -0.13 0.83 -7.35
CA ARG A 31 0.78 0.47 -8.48
C ARG A 31 1.13 1.65 -9.39
N THR A 32 0.30 2.69 -9.43
CA THR A 32 0.58 3.90 -10.24
C THR A 32 1.45 4.93 -9.52
N LEU A 33 1.64 4.77 -8.21
CA LEU A 33 2.42 5.70 -7.40
C LEU A 33 3.88 5.28 -7.31
N PRO A 34 4.83 6.22 -7.25
CA PRO A 34 6.21 5.93 -6.91
C PRO A 34 6.32 5.59 -5.42
N LEU A 35 6.03 4.34 -5.07
CA LEU A 35 5.97 3.83 -3.70
C LEU A 35 7.31 3.85 -2.95
N TYR A 36 8.42 4.03 -3.66
CA TYR A 36 9.76 4.06 -3.09
C TYR A 36 9.94 5.12 -1.99
N TYR A 37 9.23 6.25 -2.05
CA TYR A 37 9.39 7.34 -1.09
C TYR A 37 8.49 7.24 0.15
N VAL A 38 7.57 6.28 0.16
CA VAL A 38 6.63 6.09 1.26
C VAL A 38 7.36 5.47 2.45
N GLN A 39 7.29 6.16 3.59
CA GLN A 39 7.85 5.69 4.87
C GLN A 39 6.75 5.29 5.85
N GLU A 40 5.57 5.89 5.73
CA GLU A 40 4.43 5.62 6.59
C GLU A 40 3.20 5.35 5.70
N LEU A 41 2.58 4.19 5.88
CA LEU A 41 1.37 3.80 5.19
C LEU A 41 0.26 3.55 6.21
N GLU A 42 -0.88 4.19 6.00
CA GLU A 42 -2.11 3.93 6.73
C GLU A 42 -3.17 3.45 5.75
N VAL A 43 -3.69 2.25 5.97
CA VAL A 43 -4.73 1.66 5.14
C VAL A 43 -5.97 1.42 5.98
N ASN A 44 -6.99 2.22 5.68
CA ASN A 44 -8.33 2.10 6.25
C ASN A 44 -9.24 1.42 5.21
N ALA A 45 -8.99 0.13 4.96
CA ALA A 45 -9.73 -0.65 4.00
C ALA A 45 -10.98 -1.28 4.64
N GLN A 46 -12.09 -1.25 3.91
CA GLN A 46 -13.28 -1.99 4.30
C GLN A 46 -13.12 -3.48 3.97
N GLN A 47 -13.52 -4.35 4.89
CA GLN A 47 -13.63 -5.80 4.71
C GLN A 47 -12.32 -6.47 4.30
N TRP A 48 -11.32 -6.43 5.18
CA TRP A 48 -10.15 -7.28 5.01
C TRP A 48 -10.57 -8.74 4.91
N THR A 49 -10.20 -9.39 3.81
CA THR A 49 -10.21 -10.84 3.66
C THR A 49 -8.78 -11.33 3.58
N ARG A 50 -8.59 -12.64 3.79
CA ARG A 50 -7.27 -13.26 3.62
C ARG A 50 -6.70 -13.03 2.22
N GLU A 51 -7.52 -13.21 1.18
CA GLU A 51 -7.11 -12.98 -0.21
C GLU A 51 -6.65 -11.54 -0.44
N ILE A 52 -7.38 -10.57 0.11
CA ILE A 52 -7.02 -9.15 0.06
C ILE A 52 -5.67 -8.91 0.76
N MET A 53 -5.46 -9.51 1.93
CA MET A 53 -4.20 -9.40 2.68
C MET A 53 -3.03 -10.02 1.92
N GLU A 54 -3.19 -11.21 1.34
CA GLU A 54 -2.16 -11.87 0.52
C GLU A 54 -1.78 -10.98 -0.69
N HIS A 55 -2.77 -10.41 -1.38
CA HIS A 55 -2.51 -9.44 -2.44
C HIS A 55 -1.82 -8.18 -1.95
N PHE A 56 -2.16 -7.71 -0.75
CA PHE A 56 -1.58 -6.50 -0.17
C PHE A 56 -0.12 -6.70 0.22
N CYS A 57 0.24 -7.87 0.74
CA CYS A 57 1.61 -8.25 1.02
C CYS A 57 2.51 -8.10 -0.22
N PHE A 58 2.02 -8.44 -1.41
CA PHE A 58 2.77 -8.21 -2.65
C PHE A 58 3.02 -6.72 -2.93
N CYS A 59 2.04 -5.85 -2.65
CA CYS A 59 2.25 -4.40 -2.76
C CYS A 59 3.26 -3.87 -1.72
N LEU A 60 3.26 -4.42 -0.50
CA LEU A 60 4.20 -4.03 0.55
C LEU A 60 5.66 -4.35 0.18
N ILE A 61 5.91 -5.44 -0.54
CA ILE A 61 7.26 -5.81 -1.01
C ILE A 61 7.88 -4.71 -1.89
N GLU A 62 7.06 -3.96 -2.62
CA GLU A 62 7.53 -2.87 -3.47
C GLU A 62 7.85 -1.58 -2.67
N MET A 63 7.39 -1.48 -1.42
CA MET A 63 7.56 -0.31 -0.54
C MET A 63 8.84 -0.40 0.31
N ARG A 64 10.01 -0.38 -0.32
CA ARG A 64 11.31 -0.63 0.34
C ARG A 64 11.67 0.31 1.50
N ASN A 65 11.13 1.53 1.52
CA ASN A 65 11.40 2.51 2.59
C ASN A 65 10.31 2.58 3.65
N LEU A 66 9.32 1.68 3.61
CA LEU A 66 8.24 1.63 4.58
C LEU A 66 8.79 1.27 5.96
N ARG A 67 8.54 2.15 6.93
CA ARG A 67 8.93 2.00 8.34
C ARG A 67 7.74 1.77 9.25
N VAL A 68 6.60 2.36 8.89
CA VAL A 68 5.39 2.31 9.70
C VAL A 68 4.22 1.87 8.83
N LEU A 69 3.53 0.83 9.28
CA LEU A 69 2.32 0.31 8.66
C LEU A 69 1.18 0.34 9.69
N HIS A 70 0.14 1.11 9.40
CA HIS A 70 -1.09 1.14 10.16
C HIS A 70 -2.21 0.53 9.33
N LEU A 71 -2.86 -0.49 9.89
CA LEU A 71 -4.00 -1.16 9.29
C LEU A 71 -5.18 -1.05 10.25
N SER A 72 -6.30 -0.52 9.79
CA SER A 72 -7.55 -0.52 10.56
C SER A 72 -8.45 -1.71 10.18
N ASP A 73 -9.43 -1.99 11.04
CA ASP A 73 -10.54 -2.90 10.75
C ASP A 73 -10.14 -4.34 10.41
N LEU A 74 -9.01 -4.80 10.96
CA LEU A 74 -8.55 -6.18 10.83
C LEU A 74 -9.33 -7.12 11.76
N SER A 75 -9.95 -8.14 11.18
CA SER A 75 -10.49 -9.29 11.92
C SER A 75 -9.41 -10.36 12.10
N PRO A 76 -9.37 -11.11 13.23
CA PRO A 76 -8.47 -12.26 13.38
C PRO A 76 -8.56 -13.28 12.24
N GLN A 77 -9.74 -13.41 11.62
CA GLN A 77 -10.01 -14.32 10.50
C GLN A 77 -9.18 -14.00 9.25
N VAL A 78 -8.64 -12.78 9.14
CA VAL A 78 -7.73 -12.39 8.06
C VAL A 78 -6.41 -13.17 8.13
N PHE A 79 -6.01 -13.58 9.33
CA PHE A 79 -4.71 -14.21 9.60
C PHE A 79 -4.81 -15.70 9.93
N THR A 80 -5.99 -16.21 10.30
CA THR A 80 -6.18 -17.61 10.69
C THR A 80 -6.81 -18.42 9.55
N SER A 81 -6.27 -19.60 9.24
CA SER A 81 -7.00 -20.60 8.44
C SER A 81 -8.18 -21.14 9.25
N HIS A 82 -9.34 -21.32 8.63
CA HIS A 82 -10.34 -22.24 9.18
C HIS A 82 -9.69 -23.64 9.22
N SER A 83 -9.31 -24.06 10.43
CA SER A 83 -8.92 -25.42 10.75
C SER A 83 -10.10 -26.37 10.63
#